data_AF-A0A1J3EDH3-F1
#
_entry.id   AF-A0A1J3EDH3-F1
#
_cell.length_a   1.000
_cell.length_b   1.000
_cell.length_c   1.000
_cell.angle_alpha   90.00
_cell.angle_beta   90.00
_cell.angle_gamma   90.00
#
_symmetry.space_group_name_H-M   'P 1'
#
loop_
_entity.id
_entity.type
_entity.pdbx_description
1 polymer ?
#
loop_
_entity_poly.entity_id
_entity_poly.type
_entity_poly.pdbx_seq_one_letter_code
_entity_poly.pdbx_strand_id
1 'polypeptide(L)'
;GCLLFGTTRKAEELLDMIPKIGVKADANLLVIMAHIYERNGRREELRKLQRHIDEACYLNDSQFWQFYNCLLMCHLKFGDLESASKMVLEMLRRGKVARNSLGAAILGFDTADDDRLNLRKVSGKGSEVEENDNTETRTFSTHSMIPYEEFFRDRKFLKLEAEAKDVLRALLAKLHVQVELITTERGVLQPTEEIYVKLAKAFLESGKMKELAEFLLKAEHEDSPVSSDDSMLVNVINACISLGMLDQAHDLLDEMRMAGVRTGASVYSSLLKAYCKTNRTREVTSLLRDAQKAGIQFDSSCYEALIQSQVIQNDTHGALNVFKEMKEAKIPRGGNQQFEKLLKGCEGNAEAGLMSKLLREIREGQSLDAGVHDWNNVIHFFSKKGLMQDAEKALKRMRSLGHSPNAQTFHSMVTGYAAIGSKYTEVTELWGEMKSIAAATSSMRFDQELLDAVLYTFVRGGV
;
A
#
# COMPACT_ATOMS: atom_id res chain seq x y z
N GLY A 1 0.80 20.01 -38.81
CA GLY A 1 2.10 20.70 -38.91
C GLY A 1 2.54 21.29 -37.59
N CYS A 2 2.04 22.47 -37.22
CA CYS A 2 2.49 23.23 -36.04
C CYS A 2 2.46 22.45 -34.72
N LEU A 3 1.41 21.65 -34.49
CA LEU A 3 1.31 20.75 -33.32
C LEU A 3 2.46 19.74 -33.24
N LEU A 4 2.86 19.11 -34.36
CA LEU A 4 3.95 18.11 -34.34
C LEU A 4 5.31 18.73 -34.03
N PHE A 5 5.57 19.91 -34.58
CA PHE A 5 6.84 20.62 -34.41
C PHE A 5 6.87 21.49 -33.14
N GLY A 6 5.88 21.37 -32.24
CA GLY A 6 5.83 22.11 -30.98
C GLY A 6 5.62 23.62 -31.15
N THR A 7 5.28 24.12 -32.34
CA THR A 7 5.05 25.54 -32.61
C THR A 7 3.58 25.92 -32.34
N THR A 8 3.14 25.67 -31.11
CA THR A 8 1.72 25.72 -30.74
C THR A 8 1.14 27.14 -30.74
N ARG A 9 1.96 28.18 -30.52
CA ARG A 9 1.54 29.59 -30.69
C ARG A 9 1.17 29.94 -32.14
N LYS A 10 1.98 29.49 -33.10
CA LYS A 10 1.68 29.66 -34.53
C LYS A 10 0.42 28.91 -34.94
N ALA A 11 0.15 27.77 -34.29
CA ALA A 11 -1.08 27.03 -34.52
C ALA A 11 -2.32 27.83 -34.09
N GLU A 12 -2.24 28.55 -32.96
CA GLU A 12 -3.32 29.43 -32.47
C GLU A 12 -3.53 30.64 -33.39
N GLU A 13 -2.46 31.29 -33.85
CA GLU A 13 -2.54 32.37 -34.84
C GLU A 13 -3.23 31.92 -36.14
N LEU A 14 -3.00 30.68 -36.57
CA LEU A 14 -3.71 30.10 -37.71
C LEU A 14 -5.20 29.89 -37.42
N LEU A 15 -5.57 29.43 -36.21
CA LEU A 15 -6.98 29.29 -35.82
C LEU A 15 -7.72 30.63 -35.88
N ASP A 16 -7.08 31.73 -35.46
CA ASP A 16 -7.68 33.07 -35.50
C ASP A 16 -7.93 33.60 -36.93
N MET A 17 -7.23 33.02 -37.92
CA MET A 17 -7.41 33.36 -39.34
C MET A 17 -8.49 32.53 -40.04
N ILE A 18 -8.80 31.32 -39.55
CA ILE A 18 -9.76 30.40 -40.19
C ILE A 18 -11.16 31.02 -40.37
N PRO A 19 -11.78 31.67 -39.36
CA PRO A 19 -13.08 32.31 -39.53
C PRO A 19 -13.05 33.45 -40.54
N LYS A 20 -11.93 34.17 -40.65
CA LYS A 20 -11.76 35.31 -41.59
C LYS A 20 -11.71 34.87 -43.04
N ILE A 21 -11.33 33.62 -43.28
CA ILE A 21 -11.26 33.00 -44.61
C ILE A 21 -12.60 32.30 -44.96
N GLY A 22 -13.56 32.26 -44.02
CA GLY A 22 -14.89 31.67 -44.25
C GLY A 22 -14.91 30.14 -44.24
N VAL A 23 -13.88 29.50 -43.69
CA VAL A 23 -13.81 28.04 -43.58
C VAL A 23 -14.74 27.59 -42.45
N LYS A 24 -15.72 26.74 -42.77
CA LYS A 24 -16.59 26.11 -41.77
C LYS A 24 -15.81 25.03 -41.02
N ALA A 25 -15.94 25.02 -39.69
CA ALA A 25 -15.32 23.97 -38.88
C ALA A 25 -15.99 22.63 -39.14
N ASP A 26 -15.20 21.65 -39.57
CA ASP A 26 -15.58 20.24 -39.59
C ASP A 26 -15.19 19.56 -38.27
N ALA A 27 -15.68 18.33 -38.06
CA ALA A 27 -15.42 17.57 -36.85
C ALA A 27 -13.91 17.39 -36.55
N ASN A 28 -13.08 17.25 -37.59
CA ASN A 28 -11.64 17.11 -37.45
C ASN A 28 -10.97 18.42 -36.99
N LEU A 29 -11.43 19.56 -37.50
CA LEU A 29 -10.93 20.86 -37.06
C LEU A 29 -11.25 21.11 -35.59
N LEU A 30 -12.44 20.72 -35.11
CA LEU A 30 -12.80 20.85 -33.69
C LEU A 30 -11.83 20.06 -32.78
N VAL A 31 -11.48 18.82 -33.16
CA VAL A 31 -10.49 18.03 -32.41
C VAL A 31 -9.09 18.67 -32.45
N ILE A 32 -8.68 19.19 -33.60
CA ILE A 32 -7.38 19.87 -33.74
C ILE A 32 -7.34 21.16 -32.91
N MET A 33 -8.43 21.94 -32.89
CA MET A 33 -8.58 23.10 -32.02
C MET A 33 -8.42 22.71 -30.56
N ALA A 34 -9.03 21.59 -30.14
CA ALA A 34 -8.92 21.11 -28.77
C ALA A 34 -7.48 20.76 -28.38
N HIS A 35 -6.73 20.05 -29.24
CA HIS A 35 -5.30 19.79 -29.01
C HIS A 35 -4.45 21.06 -28.96
N ILE A 36 -4.73 22.06 -29.80
CA ILE A 36 -4.01 23.35 -29.76
C ILE A 36 -4.28 24.07 -28.44
N TYR A 37 -5.55 24.15 -28.04
CA TYR A 37 -5.95 24.79 -26.79
C TYR A 37 -5.45 24.05 -25.55
N GLU A 38 -5.40 22.71 -25.56
CA GLU A 38 -4.78 21.91 -24.49
C GLU A 38 -3.27 22.23 -24.36
N ARG A 39 -2.54 22.22 -25.47
CA ARG A 39 -1.10 22.50 -25.46
C ARG A 39 -0.78 23.93 -25.03
N ASN A 40 -1.59 24.91 -25.45
CA ASN A 40 -1.43 26.32 -25.11
C ASN A 40 -2.07 26.73 -23.78
N GLY A 41 -2.91 25.88 -23.18
CA GLY A 41 -3.56 26.17 -21.92
C GLY A 41 -4.77 27.10 -21.97
N ARG A 42 -5.47 27.13 -23.10
CA ARG A 42 -6.65 27.98 -23.30
C ARG A 42 -7.91 27.31 -22.76
N ARG A 43 -8.06 27.23 -21.44
CA ARG A 43 -9.18 26.55 -20.79
C ARG A 43 -10.55 27.11 -21.18
N GLU A 44 -10.70 28.44 -21.19
CA GLU A 44 -11.98 29.09 -21.53
C GLU A 44 -12.42 28.78 -22.97
N GLU A 45 -11.48 28.80 -23.91
CA GLU A 45 -11.77 28.45 -25.31
C GLU A 45 -12.13 26.97 -25.46
N LEU A 46 -11.48 26.09 -24.70
CA LEU A 46 -11.82 24.67 -24.66
C LEU A 46 -13.22 24.42 -24.07
N ARG A 47 -13.65 25.18 -23.05
CA ARG A 47 -15.04 25.12 -22.53
C ARG A 47 -16.07 25.67 -23.51
N LYS A 48 -15.74 26.73 -24.26
CA LYS A 48 -16.61 27.22 -25.33
C LYS A 48 -16.75 26.16 -26.42
N LEU A 49 -15.66 25.49 -26.76
CA LEU A 49 -15.63 24.40 -27.73
C LEU A 49 -16.47 23.20 -27.28
N GLN A 50 -16.48 22.89 -25.98
CA GLN A 50 -17.31 21.82 -25.41
C GLN A 50 -18.80 22.01 -25.72
N ARG A 51 -19.35 23.23 -25.56
CA ARG A 51 -20.78 23.49 -25.88
C ARG A 51 -21.10 23.18 -27.35
N HIS A 52 -20.22 23.55 -28.26
CA HIS A 52 -20.40 23.29 -29.68
C HIS A 52 -20.30 21.79 -30.02
N ILE A 53 -19.47 21.05 -29.29
CA ILE A 53 -19.28 19.61 -29.45
C ILE A 53 -20.47 18.83 -28.89
N ASP A 54 -21.00 19.24 -27.75
CA ASP A 54 -22.19 18.62 -27.15
C ASP A 54 -23.46 18.86 -27.99
N GLU A 55 -23.54 19.99 -28.71
CA GLU A 55 -24.63 20.32 -29.64
C GLU A 55 -24.43 19.73 -31.05
N ALA A 56 -23.21 19.35 -31.42
CA ALA A 56 -22.88 18.86 -32.75
C ALA A 56 -23.26 17.37 -32.93
N CYS A 57 -24.38 17.11 -33.61
CA CYS A 57 -24.87 15.76 -33.89
C CYS A 57 -24.04 14.93 -34.92
N TYR A 58 -22.86 15.39 -35.35
CA TYR A 58 -22.11 14.80 -36.48
C TYR A 58 -20.71 14.28 -36.11
N LEU A 59 -20.40 14.14 -34.83
CA LEU A 59 -19.11 13.61 -34.36
C LEU A 59 -19.14 12.09 -34.30
N ASN A 60 -18.08 11.45 -34.80
CA ASN A 60 -17.87 10.01 -34.58
C ASN A 60 -17.41 9.78 -33.12
N ASP A 61 -17.72 8.61 -32.55
CA ASP A 61 -17.36 8.26 -31.16
C ASP A 61 -15.87 8.47 -30.85
N SER A 62 -14.98 8.18 -31.81
CA SER A 62 -13.54 8.41 -31.69
C SER A 62 -13.16 9.89 -31.56
N GLN A 63 -13.83 10.79 -32.30
CA GLN A 63 -13.56 12.23 -32.24
C GLN A 63 -14.11 12.84 -30.95
N PHE A 64 -15.28 12.37 -30.50
CA PHE A 64 -15.85 12.74 -29.22
C PHE A 64 -14.91 12.34 -28.07
N TRP A 65 -14.43 11.09 -28.08
CA TRP A 65 -13.43 10.58 -27.15
C TRP A 65 -12.12 11.41 -27.17
N GLN A 66 -11.59 11.74 -28.36
CA GLN A 66 -10.37 12.56 -28.48
C GLN A 66 -10.53 13.94 -27.82
N PHE A 67 -11.68 14.58 -28.02
CA PHE A 67 -11.98 15.88 -27.41
C PHE A 67 -11.99 15.81 -25.88
N TYR A 68 -12.74 14.86 -25.32
CA TYR A 68 -12.88 14.72 -23.88
C TYR A 68 -11.54 14.34 -23.21
N ASN A 69 -10.69 13.56 -23.88
CA ASN A 69 -9.33 13.28 -23.40
C ASN A 69 -8.48 14.57 -23.34
N CYS A 70 -8.55 15.42 -24.37
CA CYS A 70 -7.87 16.72 -24.38
C CYS A 70 -8.37 17.66 -23.27
N LEU A 71 -9.68 17.69 -23.06
CA LEU A 71 -10.30 18.48 -21.99
C LEU A 71 -9.82 18.04 -20.61
N LEU A 72 -9.76 16.74 -20.37
CA LEU A 72 -9.31 16.18 -19.10
C LEU A 72 -7.82 16.45 -18.86
N MET A 73 -6.99 16.24 -19.87
CA MET A 73 -5.57 16.58 -19.85
C MET A 73 -5.34 18.06 -19.56
N CYS A 74 -6.14 18.94 -20.17
CA CYS A 74 -6.09 20.37 -19.91
C CYS A 74 -6.44 20.68 -18.45
N HIS A 75 -7.51 20.12 -17.90
CA HIS A 75 -7.85 20.34 -16.47
C HIS A 75 -6.73 19.88 -15.52
N LEU A 76 -6.16 18.69 -15.76
CA LEU A 76 -5.05 18.16 -14.96
C LEU A 76 -3.80 19.04 -15.04
N LYS A 77 -3.40 19.45 -16.25
CA LYS A 77 -2.20 20.29 -16.48
C LYS A 77 -2.25 21.63 -15.75
N PHE A 78 -3.44 22.17 -15.53
CA PHE A 78 -3.65 23.46 -14.87
C PHE A 78 -4.21 23.33 -13.44
N GLY A 79 -4.20 22.13 -12.85
CA GLY A 79 -4.64 21.90 -11.48
C GLY A 79 -6.12 22.18 -11.21
N ASP A 80 -6.98 22.14 -12.23
CA ASP A 80 -8.44 22.26 -12.09
C ASP A 80 -9.06 20.92 -11.70
N LEU A 81 -8.72 20.49 -10.49
CA LEU A 81 -9.10 19.19 -10.00
C LEU A 81 -10.61 19.08 -9.84
N GLU A 82 -11.30 20.18 -9.51
CA GLU A 82 -12.77 20.22 -9.40
C GLU A 82 -13.45 19.90 -10.73
N SER A 83 -13.06 20.56 -11.82
CA SER A 83 -13.65 20.31 -13.14
C SER A 83 -13.30 18.91 -13.65
N ALA A 84 -12.06 18.47 -13.43
CA ALA A 84 -11.62 17.13 -13.82
C ALA A 84 -12.41 16.03 -13.07
N SER A 85 -12.53 16.15 -11.74
CA SER A 85 -13.32 15.24 -10.91
C SER A 85 -14.79 15.23 -11.31
N LYS A 86 -15.40 16.40 -11.54
CA LYS A 86 -16.78 16.50 -11.99
C LYS A 86 -17.01 15.79 -13.33
N MET A 87 -16.06 15.91 -14.25
CA MET A 87 -16.15 15.27 -15.56
C MET A 87 -16.06 13.74 -15.45
N VAL A 88 -15.16 13.22 -14.63
CA VAL A 88 -15.06 11.76 -14.36
C VAL A 88 -16.34 11.24 -13.70
N LEU A 89 -16.88 11.93 -12.70
CA LEU A 89 -18.13 11.54 -12.05
C LEU A 89 -19.33 11.53 -13.00
N GLU A 90 -19.40 12.50 -13.91
CA GLU A 90 -20.46 12.53 -14.93
C GLU A 90 -20.33 11.37 -15.92
N MET A 91 -19.10 10.97 -16.30
CA MET A 91 -18.86 9.79 -17.13
C MET A 91 -19.37 8.51 -16.44
N LEU A 92 -19.01 8.30 -15.17
CA LEU A 92 -19.50 7.16 -14.38
C LEU A 92 -21.02 7.13 -14.27
N ARG A 93 -21.63 8.29 -13.99
CA ARG A 93 -23.08 8.42 -13.88
C ARG A 93 -23.77 8.04 -15.19
N ARG A 94 -23.26 8.52 -16.33
CA ARG A 94 -23.78 8.13 -17.66
C ARG A 94 -23.58 6.64 -17.94
N GLY A 95 -22.42 6.09 -17.56
CA GLY A 95 -22.13 4.66 -17.59
C GLY A 95 -23.16 3.82 -16.84
N LYS A 96 -23.46 4.20 -15.60
CA LYS A 96 -24.45 3.56 -14.75
C LYS A 96 -25.86 3.63 -15.34
N VAL A 97 -26.27 4.80 -15.84
CA VAL A 97 -27.58 4.96 -16.50
C VAL A 97 -27.69 4.06 -17.73
N ALA A 98 -26.63 3.98 -18.54
CA ALA A 98 -26.59 3.12 -19.72
C ALA A 98 -26.67 1.64 -19.34
N ARG A 99 -25.92 1.19 -18.32
CA ARG A 99 -25.98 -0.18 -17.77
C ARG A 99 -27.38 -0.53 -17.27
N ASN A 100 -28.00 0.37 -16.50
CA ASN A 100 -29.36 0.16 -15.97
C ASN A 100 -30.39 0.08 -17.10
N SER A 101 -30.27 0.93 -18.12
CA SER A 101 -31.16 0.93 -19.29
C SER A 101 -31.01 -0.35 -20.11
N LEU A 102 -29.78 -0.82 -20.28
CA LEU A 102 -29.50 -2.10 -20.93
C LEU A 102 -30.07 -3.28 -20.13
N GLY A 103 -29.89 -3.29 -18.80
CA GLY A 103 -30.45 -4.33 -17.93
C GLY A 103 -31.98 -4.37 -17.98
N ALA A 104 -32.64 -3.22 -18.00
CA ALA A 104 -34.09 -3.11 -18.16
C ALA A 104 -34.56 -3.61 -19.53
N ALA A 105 -33.81 -3.31 -20.61
CA ALA A 105 -34.12 -3.81 -21.94
C ALA A 105 -34.00 -5.35 -22.01
N ILE A 106 -32.93 -5.93 -21.45
CA ILE A 106 -32.71 -7.39 -21.43
C ILE A 106 -33.84 -8.10 -20.66
N LEU A 107 -34.22 -7.62 -19.48
CA LEU A 107 -35.35 -8.17 -18.71
C LEU A 107 -36.70 -8.03 -19.44
N GLY A 108 -36.87 -6.95 -20.22
CA GLY A 108 -38.03 -6.76 -21.09
C GLY A 108 -38.06 -7.70 -22.29
N PHE A 109 -36.90 -8.19 -22.74
CA PHE A 109 -36.80 -9.23 -23.77
C PHE A 109 -37.05 -10.63 -23.20
N ASP A 110 -36.51 -10.96 -22.02
CA ASP A 110 -36.74 -12.27 -21.39
C ASP A 110 -38.22 -12.50 -21.01
N THR A 111 -38.96 -11.43 -20.69
CA THR A 111 -40.42 -11.49 -20.47
C THR A 111 -41.24 -11.51 -21.76
N ALA A 112 -40.64 -11.17 -22.91
CA ALA A 112 -41.28 -11.21 -24.23
C ALA A 112 -40.90 -12.47 -25.04
N ASP A 113 -39.86 -13.21 -24.63
CA ASP A 113 -39.41 -14.43 -25.31
C ASP A 113 -40.22 -15.67 -24.91
N ASP A 114 -40.90 -15.65 -23.75
CA ASP A 114 -41.88 -16.68 -23.36
C ASP A 114 -43.12 -16.67 -24.30
N ASP A 115 -43.39 -15.54 -24.97
CA ASP A 115 -44.48 -15.38 -25.94
C ASP A 115 -44.04 -15.52 -27.42
N ARG A 116 -42.75 -15.67 -27.72
CA ARG A 116 -42.21 -15.67 -29.10
C ARG A 116 -41.67 -16.99 -29.63
N LEU A 117 -41.74 -18.07 -28.84
CA LEU A 117 -41.33 -19.42 -29.27
C LEU A 117 -42.14 -20.05 -30.42
N ASN A 118 -43.11 -19.35 -31.03
CA ASN A 118 -43.95 -19.91 -32.09
C ASN A 118 -43.91 -19.25 -33.48
N LEU A 119 -43.13 -18.20 -33.76
CA LEU A 119 -43.14 -17.59 -35.12
C LEU A 119 -41.81 -16.94 -35.53
N ARG A 120 -40.81 -17.75 -35.91
CA ARG A 120 -39.93 -17.54 -37.10
C ARG A 120 -38.81 -18.59 -37.18
N LYS A 121 -39.17 -19.80 -37.61
CA LYS A 121 -38.32 -20.53 -38.56
C LYS A 121 -38.68 -20.03 -39.97
N VAL A 122 -37.69 -20.01 -40.87
CA VAL A 122 -37.75 -19.65 -42.31
C VAL A 122 -37.43 -18.18 -42.64
N SER A 123 -36.15 -17.88 -42.90
CA SER A 123 -35.61 -17.65 -44.27
C SER A 123 -34.15 -17.19 -44.20
N GLY A 124 -33.25 -17.91 -44.88
CA GLY A 124 -31.81 -17.68 -44.86
C GLY A 124 -31.24 -16.79 -45.98
N LYS A 125 -29.90 -16.90 -46.09
CA LYS A 125 -28.92 -16.16 -46.93
C LYS A 125 -28.52 -14.81 -46.31
N GLY A 126 -27.26 -14.52 -45.99
CA GLY A 126 -26.00 -15.04 -46.51
C GLY A 126 -25.23 -13.85 -47.10
N SER A 127 -24.28 -13.30 -46.35
CA SER A 127 -23.20 -12.46 -46.87
C SER A 127 -22.15 -12.29 -45.79
N GLU A 128 -21.11 -13.11 -45.89
CA GLU A 128 -19.79 -12.86 -45.32
C GLU A 128 -19.30 -11.52 -45.83
N VAL A 129 -18.89 -10.63 -44.92
CA VAL A 129 -18.11 -9.44 -45.27
C VAL A 129 -16.73 -9.66 -44.67
N GLU A 130 -15.78 -9.87 -45.58
CA GLU A 130 -14.36 -10.06 -45.32
C GLU A 130 -13.80 -8.90 -44.47
N GLU A 131 -13.21 -9.26 -43.33
CA GLU A 131 -12.25 -8.43 -42.61
C GLU A 131 -10.99 -8.31 -43.47
N ASN A 132 -10.84 -7.17 -44.16
CA ASN A 132 -9.56 -6.79 -44.76
C ASN A 132 -8.75 -6.01 -43.73
N ASP A 133 -8.03 -6.76 -42.90
CA ASP A 133 -6.92 -6.29 -42.09
C ASP A 133 -5.73 -6.03 -43.01
N ASN A 134 -5.55 -4.77 -43.42
CA ASN A 134 -4.37 -4.30 -44.14
C ASN A 134 -3.74 -3.14 -43.36
N THR A 135 -3.13 -3.47 -42.22
CA THR A 135 -2.08 -2.65 -41.61
C THR A 135 -0.84 -2.64 -42.50
N GLU A 136 -0.88 -1.89 -43.61
CA GLU A 136 0.35 -1.45 -44.27
C GLU A 136 0.92 -0.27 -43.48
N THR A 137 1.87 -0.56 -42.59
CA THR A 137 2.83 0.41 -42.07
C THR A 137 3.66 0.97 -43.23
N ARG A 138 3.15 1.99 -43.93
CA ARG A 138 3.96 2.80 -44.84
C ARG A 138 4.85 3.71 -44.00
N THR A 139 6.07 3.24 -43.79
CA THR A 139 7.21 4.04 -43.35
C THR A 139 7.31 5.31 -44.19
N PHE A 140 7.33 6.45 -43.51
CA PHE A 140 7.54 7.78 -44.08
C PHE A 140 8.76 7.79 -45.01
N SER A 141 8.56 8.07 -46.29
CA SER A 141 9.60 8.67 -47.12
C SER A 141 9.53 10.18 -46.91
N THR A 142 10.41 10.70 -46.07
CA THR A 142 10.73 12.13 -46.09
C THR A 142 11.36 12.44 -47.45
N HIS A 143 10.67 13.26 -48.25
CA HIS A 143 10.99 13.76 -49.59
C HIS A 143 10.34 13.03 -50.78
N SER A 144 9.10 13.43 -51.07
CA SER A 144 8.73 13.79 -52.44
C SER A 144 8.06 15.17 -52.42
N MET A 145 8.86 16.24 -52.48
CA MET A 145 8.30 17.54 -52.85
C MET A 145 7.73 17.40 -54.26
N ILE A 146 6.43 17.60 -54.42
CA ILE A 146 5.80 17.68 -55.74
C ILE A 146 6.52 18.79 -56.53
N PRO A 147 7.03 18.50 -57.74
CA PRO A 147 7.59 19.53 -58.61
C PRO A 147 6.55 20.62 -58.90
N TYR A 148 6.96 21.89 -58.85
CA TYR A 148 6.07 23.06 -59.07
C TYR A 148 5.29 22.99 -60.41
N GLU A 149 5.85 22.29 -61.40
CA GLU A 149 5.21 22.01 -62.68
C GLU A 149 3.96 21.10 -62.61
N GLU A 150 3.88 20.14 -61.68
CA GLU A 150 2.68 19.33 -61.49
C GLU A 150 1.58 20.12 -60.77
N PHE A 151 1.97 21.09 -59.93
CA PHE A 151 1.07 22.00 -59.21
C PHE A 151 0.29 22.93 -60.15
N PHE A 152 0.92 23.43 -61.22
CA PHE A 152 0.24 24.31 -62.18
C PHE A 152 -0.77 23.57 -63.08
N ARG A 153 -0.63 22.25 -63.22
CA ARG A 153 -1.51 21.41 -64.07
C ARG A 153 -2.78 20.97 -63.35
N ASP A 154 -2.76 20.89 -62.03
CA ASP A 154 -3.93 20.57 -61.21
C ASP A 154 -4.77 21.83 -60.93
N ARG A 155 -5.51 22.29 -61.95
CA ARG A 155 -6.37 23.49 -61.83
C ARG A 155 -7.46 23.39 -60.74
N LYS A 156 -7.77 22.19 -60.27
CA LYS A 156 -8.77 21.95 -59.22
C LYS A 156 -8.15 21.59 -57.86
N PHE A 157 -6.81 21.53 -57.77
CA PHE A 157 -6.06 21.18 -56.57
C PHE A 157 -6.48 19.83 -55.92
N LEU A 158 -7.02 18.89 -56.71
CA LEU A 158 -7.56 17.62 -56.19
C LEU A 158 -6.48 16.70 -55.64
N LYS A 159 -5.28 16.67 -56.25
CA LYS A 159 -4.13 15.91 -55.75
C LYS A 159 -3.62 16.49 -54.44
N LEU A 160 -3.53 17.83 -54.37
CA LEU A 160 -3.12 18.53 -53.15
C LEU A 160 -4.12 18.30 -52.02
N GLU A 161 -5.42 18.31 -52.32
CA GLU A 161 -6.47 18.01 -51.36
C GLU A 161 -6.37 16.56 -50.84
N ALA A 162 -6.13 15.58 -51.73
CA ALA A 162 -5.96 14.18 -51.35
C ALA A 162 -4.74 13.98 -50.43
N GLU A 163 -3.59 14.55 -50.80
CA GLU A 163 -2.37 14.43 -50.01
C GLU A 163 -2.48 15.19 -48.67
N ALA A 164 -3.12 16.36 -48.65
CA ALA A 164 -3.43 17.08 -47.42
C ALA A 164 -4.35 16.26 -46.50
N LYS A 165 -5.35 15.56 -47.06
CA LYS A 165 -6.24 14.65 -46.31
C LYS A 165 -5.50 13.42 -45.79
N ASP A 166 -4.57 12.85 -46.55
CA ASP A 166 -3.74 11.72 -46.11
C ASP A 166 -2.80 12.14 -44.97
N VAL A 167 -2.15 13.30 -45.10
CA VAL A 167 -1.34 13.89 -44.02
C VAL A 167 -2.21 14.15 -42.79
N LEU A 168 -3.41 14.74 -42.96
CA LEU A 168 -4.34 15.00 -41.85
C LEU A 168 -4.74 13.69 -41.13
N ARG A 169 -5.07 12.63 -41.87
CA ARG A 169 -5.39 11.31 -41.29
C ARG A 169 -4.21 10.73 -40.51
N ALA A 170 -3.00 10.77 -41.07
CA ALA A 170 -1.80 10.30 -40.37
C ALA A 170 -1.47 11.15 -39.12
N LEU A 171 -1.76 12.45 -39.15
CA LEU A 171 -1.61 13.34 -38.00
C LEU A 171 -2.59 13.00 -36.88
N LEU A 172 -3.86 12.80 -37.21
CA LEU A 172 -4.88 12.38 -36.25
C LEU A 172 -4.53 11.04 -35.63
N ALA A 173 -4.03 10.08 -36.41
CA ALA A 173 -3.53 8.81 -35.89
C ALA A 173 -2.36 8.98 -34.90
N LYS A 174 -1.41 9.88 -35.17
CA LYS A 174 -0.30 10.17 -34.22
C LYS A 174 -0.76 10.88 -32.95
N LEU A 175 -1.79 11.73 -33.03
CA LEU A 175 -2.39 12.38 -31.86
C LEU A 175 -3.20 11.39 -31.02
N HIS A 176 -3.75 10.35 -31.65
CA HIS A 176 -4.50 9.27 -30.99
C HIS A 176 -3.64 8.43 -30.03
N VAL A 177 -2.32 8.32 -30.26
CA VAL A 177 -1.38 7.50 -29.45
C VAL A 177 -1.05 8.13 -28.08
N GLN A 178 -1.55 9.34 -27.77
CA GLN A 178 -1.28 9.99 -26.47
C GLN A 178 -2.19 9.43 -25.36
N VAL A 179 -1.64 9.35 -24.14
CA VAL A 179 -2.20 8.70 -22.93
C VAL A 179 -3.74 8.66 -22.89
N GLU A 180 -4.29 7.45 -22.88
CA GLU A 180 -5.72 7.19 -22.84
C GLU A 180 -6.26 7.30 -21.41
N LEU A 181 -6.82 8.46 -21.06
CA LEU A 181 -7.44 8.69 -19.74
C LEU A 181 -8.88 8.18 -19.65
N ILE A 182 -9.48 7.92 -20.79
CA ILE A 182 -10.87 7.49 -20.93
C ILE A 182 -10.93 6.37 -21.96
N THR A 183 -11.90 5.48 -21.83
CA THR A 183 -12.23 4.42 -22.78
C THR A 183 -13.68 4.60 -23.23
N THR A 184 -14.07 3.92 -24.30
CA THR A 184 -15.47 3.90 -24.77
C THR A 184 -15.97 2.48 -24.78
N GLU A 185 -17.00 2.19 -24.00
CA GLU A 185 -17.71 0.92 -24.04
C GLU A 185 -19.11 1.16 -24.59
N ARG A 186 -19.41 0.57 -25.76
CA ARG A 186 -20.73 0.66 -26.41
C ARG A 186 -21.24 2.11 -26.58
N GLY A 187 -20.34 3.03 -26.94
CA GLY A 187 -20.65 4.46 -27.15
C GLY A 187 -20.70 5.30 -25.86
N VAL A 188 -20.42 4.72 -24.69
CA VAL A 188 -20.38 5.44 -23.42
C VAL A 188 -18.95 5.61 -22.93
N LEU A 189 -18.58 6.85 -22.61
CA LEU A 189 -17.27 7.15 -22.04
C LEU A 189 -17.13 6.57 -20.63
N GLN A 190 -16.06 5.83 -20.39
CA GLN A 190 -15.68 5.28 -19.10
C GLN A 190 -14.31 5.83 -18.69
N PRO A 191 -14.08 6.17 -17.40
CA PRO A 191 -12.75 6.51 -16.92
C PRO A 191 -11.86 5.27 -16.85
N THR A 192 -10.57 5.43 -17.15
CA THR A 192 -9.55 4.38 -16.97
C THR A 192 -8.90 4.43 -15.59
N GLU A 193 -8.21 3.36 -15.18
CA GLU A 193 -7.38 3.40 -13.96
C GLU A 193 -6.34 4.54 -14.00
N GLU A 194 -5.79 4.84 -15.18
CA GLU A 194 -4.80 5.90 -15.39
C GLU A 194 -5.35 7.30 -15.00
N ILE A 195 -6.62 7.62 -15.26
CA ILE A 195 -7.17 8.91 -14.82
C ILE A 195 -7.27 8.99 -13.30
N TYR A 196 -7.69 7.92 -12.64
CA TYR A 196 -7.77 7.90 -11.18
C TYR A 196 -6.39 8.08 -10.55
N VAL A 197 -5.36 7.41 -11.09
CA VAL A 197 -3.97 7.58 -10.65
C VAL A 197 -3.51 9.03 -10.83
N LYS A 198 -3.78 9.65 -11.99
CA LYS A 198 -3.39 11.05 -12.25
C LYS A 198 -4.13 12.04 -11.36
N LEU A 199 -5.42 11.86 -11.13
CA LEU A 199 -6.22 12.71 -10.24
C LEU A 199 -5.73 12.56 -8.80
N ALA A 200 -5.60 11.32 -8.31
CA ALA A 200 -5.10 11.06 -6.96
C ALA A 200 -3.73 11.72 -6.75
N LYS A 201 -2.79 11.52 -7.68
CA LYS A 201 -1.48 12.18 -7.63
C LYS A 201 -1.60 13.70 -7.58
N ALA A 202 -2.40 14.30 -8.45
CA ALA A 202 -2.54 15.76 -8.51
C ALA A 202 -3.20 16.34 -7.25
N PHE A 203 -4.18 15.66 -6.66
CA PHE A 203 -4.77 16.05 -5.37
C PHE A 203 -3.76 15.94 -4.22
N LEU A 204 -2.99 14.84 -4.17
CA LEU A 204 -1.96 14.61 -3.16
C LEU A 204 -0.85 15.67 -3.23
N GLU A 205 -0.37 16.01 -4.43
CA GLU A 205 0.61 17.09 -4.65
C GLU A 205 0.07 18.47 -4.28
N SER A 206 -1.25 18.67 -4.39
CA SER A 206 -1.93 19.91 -4.02
C SER A 206 -2.32 19.99 -2.54
N GLY A 207 -2.15 18.91 -1.77
CA GLY A 207 -2.57 18.82 -0.36
C GLY A 207 -4.09 18.87 -0.14
N LYS A 208 -4.88 18.61 -1.19
CA LYS A 208 -6.35 18.70 -1.17
C LYS A 208 -6.99 17.36 -0.80
N MET A 209 -6.71 16.90 0.42
CA MET A 209 -7.03 15.54 0.89
C MET A 209 -8.54 15.32 1.05
N LYS A 210 -9.25 16.34 1.54
CA LYS A 210 -10.69 16.30 1.71
C LYS A 210 -11.41 16.17 0.36
N GLU A 211 -11.02 16.99 -0.61
CA GLU A 211 -11.61 16.95 -1.95
C GLU A 211 -11.30 15.62 -2.66
N LEU A 212 -10.11 15.06 -2.44
CA LEU A 212 -9.75 13.72 -2.92
C LEU A 212 -10.65 12.63 -2.31
N ALA A 213 -10.81 12.64 -0.99
CA ALA A 213 -11.67 11.68 -0.30
C ALA A 213 -13.12 11.79 -0.79
N GLU A 214 -13.67 13.01 -0.88
CA GLU A 214 -15.01 13.24 -1.42
C GLU A 214 -15.16 12.74 -2.86
N PHE A 215 -14.15 12.98 -3.72
CA PHE A 215 -14.16 12.51 -5.09
C PHE A 215 -14.16 10.98 -5.18
N LEU A 216 -13.26 10.30 -4.46
CA LEU A 216 -13.13 8.85 -4.47
C LEU A 216 -14.40 8.17 -3.94
N LEU A 217 -15.02 8.71 -2.89
CA LEU A 217 -16.29 8.19 -2.37
C LEU A 217 -17.45 8.35 -3.35
N LYS A 218 -17.53 9.50 -4.04
CA LYS A 218 -18.54 9.70 -5.08
C LYS A 218 -18.31 8.78 -6.28
N ALA A 219 -17.04 8.57 -6.68
CA ALA A 219 -16.70 7.68 -7.78
C ALA A 219 -17.10 6.23 -7.47
N GLU A 220 -16.76 5.73 -6.29
CA GLU A 220 -17.13 4.38 -5.82
C GLU A 220 -18.65 4.16 -5.83
N HIS A 221 -19.43 5.14 -5.35
CA HIS A 221 -20.89 5.07 -5.36
C HIS A 221 -21.50 4.99 -6.78
N GLU A 222 -20.84 5.60 -7.76
CA GLU A 222 -21.31 5.58 -9.15
C GLU A 222 -20.85 4.33 -9.91
N ASP A 223 -19.70 3.74 -9.57
CA ASP A 223 -19.18 2.59 -10.32
C ASP A 223 -19.91 1.28 -10.00
N SER A 224 -20.13 0.91 -8.72
CA SER A 224 -20.89 -0.28 -8.25
C SER A 224 -20.63 -0.51 -6.75
N PRO A 225 -21.47 -1.24 -5.96
CA PRO A 225 -21.16 -1.54 -4.57
C PRO A 225 -20.17 -2.71 -4.49
N VAL A 226 -18.89 -2.46 -4.69
CA VAL A 226 -17.85 -3.47 -4.44
C VAL A 226 -17.45 -3.44 -2.95
N SER A 227 -17.08 -4.62 -2.45
CA SER A 227 -16.57 -4.85 -1.09
C SER A 227 -15.65 -3.73 -0.58
N SER A 228 -15.82 -3.33 0.68
CA SER A 228 -15.05 -2.26 1.34
C SER A 228 -13.52 -2.42 1.26
N ASP A 229 -13.01 -3.64 1.05
CA ASP A 229 -11.58 -3.95 1.03
C ASP A 229 -10.92 -3.78 -0.35
N ASP A 230 -11.70 -3.68 -1.43
CA ASP A 230 -11.19 -3.46 -2.81
C ASP A 230 -11.67 -2.12 -3.39
N SER A 231 -11.88 -1.14 -2.51
CA SER A 231 -12.29 0.21 -2.92
C SER A 231 -11.10 0.99 -3.47
N MET A 232 -11.36 1.86 -4.45
CA MET A 232 -10.31 2.73 -5.03
C MET A 232 -9.63 3.58 -3.97
N LEU A 233 -10.38 3.96 -2.93
CA LEU A 233 -9.88 4.76 -1.83
C LEU A 233 -8.85 4.00 -0.97
N VAL A 234 -9.11 2.73 -0.65
CA VAL A 234 -8.13 1.86 0.05
C VAL A 234 -6.86 1.69 -0.78
N ASN A 235 -6.99 1.54 -2.10
CA ASN A 235 -5.85 1.43 -3.02
C ASN A 235 -4.98 2.69 -3.04
N VAL A 236 -5.59 3.89 -3.05
CA VAL A 236 -4.85 5.16 -2.97
C VAL A 236 -4.10 5.30 -1.64
N ILE A 237 -4.72 4.92 -0.51
CA ILE A 237 -4.04 4.95 0.79
C ILE A 237 -2.84 3.99 0.81
N ASN A 238 -3.03 2.74 0.36
CA ASN A 238 -1.94 1.77 0.28
C ASN A 238 -0.80 2.23 -0.66
N ALA A 239 -1.14 2.92 -1.76
CA ALA A 239 -0.15 3.56 -2.64
C ALA A 239 0.62 4.69 -1.92
N CYS A 240 -0.05 5.54 -1.13
CA CYS A 240 0.62 6.55 -0.32
C CYS A 240 1.61 5.91 0.68
N ILE A 241 1.19 4.82 1.33
CA ILE A 241 2.04 4.07 2.27
C ILE A 241 3.28 3.51 1.58
N SER A 242 3.12 2.87 0.41
CA SER A 242 4.24 2.26 -0.32
C SER A 242 5.23 3.29 -0.86
N LEU A 243 4.76 4.51 -1.18
CA LEU A 243 5.58 5.66 -1.57
C LEU A 243 6.20 6.40 -0.37
N GLY A 244 5.89 6.02 0.88
CA GLY A 244 6.39 6.67 2.09
C GLY A 244 5.70 7.99 2.43
N MET A 245 4.60 8.32 1.76
CA MET A 245 3.75 9.48 1.99
C MET A 245 2.81 9.23 3.20
N LEU A 246 3.40 8.93 4.36
CA LEU A 246 2.67 8.43 5.54
C LEU A 246 1.75 9.48 6.16
N ASP A 247 2.09 10.76 6.04
CA ASP A 247 1.26 11.86 6.53
C ASP A 247 -0.01 11.98 5.69
N GLN A 248 0.14 12.01 4.35
CA GLN A 248 -1.01 12.01 3.43
C GLN A 248 -1.89 10.76 3.57
N ALA A 249 -1.28 9.60 3.82
CA ALA A 249 -2.02 8.36 4.05
C ALA A 249 -2.90 8.43 5.31
N HIS A 250 -2.39 9.05 6.39
CA HIS A 250 -3.15 9.25 7.62
C HIS A 250 -4.26 10.28 7.43
N ASP A 251 -3.96 11.40 6.77
CA ASP A 251 -4.94 12.44 6.50
C ASP A 251 -6.13 11.88 5.69
N LEU A 252 -5.88 11.02 4.69
CA LEU A 252 -6.94 10.33 3.97
C LEU A 252 -7.77 9.41 4.86
N LEU A 253 -7.12 8.63 5.73
CA LEU A 253 -7.81 7.76 6.67
C LEU A 253 -8.72 8.57 7.61
N ASP A 254 -8.28 9.75 8.03
CA ASP A 254 -9.07 10.66 8.87
C ASP A 254 -10.26 11.24 8.12
N GLU A 255 -10.08 11.71 6.89
CA GLU A 255 -11.17 12.20 6.04
C GLU A 255 -12.22 11.11 5.78
N MET A 256 -11.81 9.87 5.55
CA MET A 256 -12.74 8.73 5.41
C MET A 256 -13.58 8.52 6.67
N ARG A 257 -12.92 8.55 7.83
CA ARG A 257 -13.59 8.37 9.11
C ARG A 257 -14.59 9.49 9.38
N MET A 258 -14.22 10.73 9.05
CA MET A 258 -15.12 11.89 9.15
C MET A 258 -16.29 11.80 8.18
N ALA A 259 -16.10 11.20 6.99
CA ALA A 259 -17.16 10.90 6.04
C ALA A 259 -18.05 9.71 6.46
N GLY A 260 -17.77 9.07 7.60
CA GLY A 260 -18.56 7.95 8.13
C GLY A 260 -18.25 6.59 7.47
N VAL A 261 -17.16 6.49 6.72
CA VAL A 261 -16.75 5.28 6.01
C VAL A 261 -15.96 4.40 6.96
N ARG A 262 -16.39 3.15 7.14
CA ARG A 262 -15.65 2.17 7.94
C ARG A 262 -14.53 1.57 7.09
N THR A 263 -13.30 1.95 7.39
CA THR A 263 -12.12 1.35 6.78
C THR A 263 -11.84 -0.03 7.36
N GLY A 264 -11.43 -0.96 6.49
CA GLY A 264 -11.03 -2.30 6.88
C GLY A 264 -9.75 -2.32 7.72
N ALA A 265 -9.51 -3.44 8.42
CA ALA A 265 -8.33 -3.64 9.26
C ALA A 265 -7.00 -3.60 8.47
N SER A 266 -7.05 -3.84 7.15
CA SER A 266 -5.90 -3.82 6.25
C SER A 266 -5.20 -2.46 6.22
N VAL A 267 -5.95 -1.36 6.11
CA VAL A 267 -5.41 0.01 6.05
C VAL A 267 -4.67 0.37 7.34
N TYR A 268 -5.32 0.16 8.49
CA TYR A 268 -4.71 0.38 9.80
C TYR A 268 -3.44 -0.45 9.99
N SER A 269 -3.48 -1.73 9.58
CA SER A 269 -2.33 -2.63 9.69
C SER A 269 -1.16 -2.16 8.82
N SER A 270 -1.42 -1.74 7.59
CA SER A 270 -0.40 -1.20 6.67
C SER A 270 0.24 0.09 7.21
N LEU A 271 -0.57 1.05 7.69
CA LEU A 271 -0.08 2.30 8.28
C LEU A 271 0.74 2.04 9.55
N LEU A 272 0.26 1.15 10.42
CA LEU A 272 0.96 0.80 11.67
C LEU A 272 2.34 0.24 11.38
N LYS A 273 2.44 -0.74 10.47
CA LYS A 273 3.73 -1.33 10.08
C LYS A 273 4.67 -0.28 9.50
N ALA A 274 4.16 0.64 8.69
CA ALA A 274 4.96 1.71 8.10
C ALA A 274 5.47 2.71 9.16
N TYR A 275 4.64 3.08 10.13
CA TYR A 275 5.07 3.93 11.25
C TYR A 275 6.09 3.24 12.16
N CYS A 276 5.90 1.96 12.47
CA CYS A 276 6.86 1.16 13.22
C CYS A 276 8.23 1.11 12.50
N LYS A 277 8.23 0.88 11.18
CA LYS A 277 9.44 0.84 10.36
C LYS A 277 10.18 2.18 10.30
N THR A 278 9.44 3.29 10.35
CA THR A 278 9.99 4.66 10.33
C THR A 278 10.19 5.25 11.72
N ASN A 279 9.99 4.48 12.79
CA ASN A 279 10.10 4.89 14.20
C ASN A 279 9.28 6.14 14.57
N ARG A 280 8.09 6.28 13.98
CA ARG A 280 7.14 7.37 14.26
C ARG A 280 6.24 7.04 15.46
N THR A 281 6.79 7.08 16.67
CA THR A 281 6.16 6.59 17.91
C THR A 281 4.86 7.30 18.30
N ARG A 282 4.79 8.61 18.06
CA ARG A 282 3.61 9.41 18.40
C ARG A 282 2.43 8.98 17.54
N GLU A 283 2.68 8.78 16.26
CA GLU A 283 1.74 8.35 15.24
C GLU A 283 1.30 6.91 15.47
N VAL A 284 2.23 6.00 15.84
CA VAL A 284 1.89 4.64 16.31
C VAL A 284 0.88 4.70 17.46
N THR A 285 1.16 5.49 18.49
CA THR A 285 0.29 5.60 19.67
C THR A 285 -1.08 6.17 19.31
N SER A 286 -1.12 7.18 18.43
CA SER A 286 -2.37 7.77 17.95
C SER A 286 -3.20 6.77 17.15
N LEU A 287 -2.55 6.05 16.22
CA LEU A 287 -3.20 5.07 15.36
C LEU A 287 -3.73 3.86 16.14
N LEU A 288 -3.01 3.39 17.16
CA LEU A 288 -3.47 2.32 18.05
C LEU A 288 -4.78 2.70 18.78
N ARG A 289 -4.83 3.92 19.32
CA ARG A 289 -6.04 4.44 19.97
C ARG A 289 -7.20 4.57 18.99
N ASP A 290 -6.91 5.00 17.78
CA ASP A 290 -7.93 5.19 16.75
C ASP A 290 -8.46 3.87 16.20
N ALA A 291 -7.58 2.88 16.03
CA ALA A 291 -7.94 1.50 15.72
C ALA A 291 -8.80 0.86 16.83
N GLN A 292 -8.46 1.10 18.10
CA GLN A 292 -9.25 0.62 19.24
C GLN A 292 -10.67 1.21 19.24
N LYS A 293 -10.82 2.52 18.98
CA LYS A 293 -12.13 3.17 18.86
C LYS A 293 -12.94 2.63 17.68
N ALA A 294 -12.27 2.29 16.59
CA ALA A 294 -12.88 1.68 15.42
C ALA A 294 -13.18 0.18 15.59
N GLY A 295 -12.77 -0.44 16.70
CA GLY A 295 -12.96 -1.87 16.96
C GLY A 295 -12.07 -2.78 16.10
N ILE A 296 -10.96 -2.25 15.57
CA ILE A 296 -10.02 -2.97 14.72
C ILE A 296 -9.13 -3.86 15.58
N GLN A 297 -9.04 -5.15 15.23
CA GLN A 297 -8.09 -6.08 15.81
C GLN A 297 -6.88 -6.25 14.88
N PHE A 298 -5.70 -6.03 15.44
CA PHE A 298 -4.44 -6.22 14.73
C PHE A 298 -4.03 -7.70 14.67
N ASP A 299 -3.36 -8.08 13.58
CA ASP A 299 -2.83 -9.43 13.38
C ASP A 299 -1.44 -9.62 14.02
N SER A 300 -0.91 -10.86 14.03
CA SER A 300 0.43 -11.18 14.57
C SER A 300 1.51 -10.28 13.98
N SER A 301 1.44 -10.00 12.68
CA SER A 301 2.47 -9.23 11.98
C SER A 301 2.53 -7.76 12.40
N CYS A 302 1.43 -7.21 12.90
CA CYS A 302 1.39 -5.87 13.50
C CYS A 302 2.07 -5.83 14.87
N TYR A 303 1.82 -6.84 15.72
CA TYR A 303 2.49 -6.96 17.02
C TYR A 303 4.00 -7.19 16.86
N GLU A 304 4.40 -7.98 15.87
CA GLU A 304 5.81 -8.16 15.52
C GLU A 304 6.49 -6.83 15.14
N ALA A 305 5.84 -6.01 14.30
CA ALA A 305 6.35 -4.71 13.92
C ALA A 305 6.47 -3.74 15.11
N LEU A 306 5.50 -3.75 16.02
CA LEU A 306 5.52 -2.95 17.26
C LEU A 306 6.70 -3.33 18.17
N ILE A 307 6.86 -4.63 18.44
CA ILE A 307 7.95 -5.15 19.27
C ILE A 307 9.29 -4.77 18.64
N GLN A 308 9.44 -4.98 17.33
CA GLN A 308 10.67 -4.62 16.63
C GLN A 308 10.98 -3.12 16.75
N SER A 309 9.98 -2.25 16.56
CA SER A 309 10.16 -0.80 16.68
C SER A 309 10.59 -0.39 18.10
N GLN A 310 10.00 -0.99 19.14
CA GLN A 310 10.38 -0.73 20.53
C GLN A 310 11.80 -1.20 20.86
N VAL A 311 12.23 -2.35 20.31
CA VAL A 311 13.62 -2.80 20.47
C VAL A 311 14.60 -1.84 19.80
N ILE A 312 14.31 -1.34 18.59
CA ILE A 312 15.15 -0.34 17.91
C ILE A 312 15.27 0.95 18.74
N GLN A 313 14.22 1.30 19.49
CA GLN A 313 14.20 2.47 20.37
C GLN A 313 14.84 2.21 21.74
N ASN A 314 15.37 1.01 21.99
CA ASN A 314 15.89 0.54 23.27
C ASN A 314 14.84 0.52 24.41
N ASP A 315 13.54 0.48 24.09
CA ASP A 315 12.46 0.35 25.07
C ASP A 315 12.09 -1.13 25.27
N THR A 316 12.90 -1.83 26.06
CA THR A 316 12.67 -3.25 26.37
C THR A 316 11.39 -3.47 27.18
N HIS A 317 10.99 -2.50 28.00
CA HIS A 317 9.79 -2.61 28.82
C HIS A 317 8.52 -2.47 27.97
N GLY A 318 8.50 -1.51 27.04
CA GLY A 318 7.45 -1.40 26.03
C GLY A 318 7.31 -2.68 25.21
N ALA A 319 8.43 -3.25 24.75
CA ALA A 319 8.46 -4.49 23.99
C ALA A 319 7.86 -5.68 24.75
N LEU A 320 8.14 -5.79 26.05
CA LEU A 320 7.51 -6.80 26.92
C LEU A 320 6.00 -6.61 27.07
N ASN A 321 5.55 -5.36 27.22
CA ASN A 321 4.14 -5.07 27.40
C ASN A 321 3.34 -5.41 26.14
N VAL A 322 3.80 -5.00 24.96
CA VAL A 322 3.17 -5.36 23.68
C VAL A 322 3.13 -6.88 23.48
N PHE A 323 4.19 -7.58 23.90
CA PHE A 323 4.22 -9.04 23.85
C PHE A 323 3.20 -9.69 24.80
N LYS A 324 3.00 -9.15 26.01
CA LYS A 324 1.97 -9.62 26.94
C LYS A 324 0.57 -9.37 26.38
N GLU A 325 0.32 -8.19 25.84
CA GLU A 325 -0.96 -7.84 25.20
C GLU A 325 -1.29 -8.81 24.06
N MET A 326 -0.33 -9.12 23.19
CA MET A 326 -0.49 -10.12 22.11
C MET A 326 -0.90 -11.50 22.67
N LYS A 327 -0.34 -11.91 23.81
CA LYS A 327 -0.65 -13.19 24.47
C LYS A 327 -2.03 -13.19 25.11
N GLU A 328 -2.38 -12.11 25.80
CA GLU A 328 -3.71 -11.94 26.40
C GLU A 328 -4.81 -11.92 25.35
N ALA A 329 -4.54 -11.31 24.18
CA ALA A 329 -5.40 -11.34 23.01
C ALA A 329 -5.51 -12.72 22.32
N LYS A 330 -4.78 -13.74 22.81
CA LYS A 330 -4.71 -15.11 22.26
C LYS A 330 -4.35 -15.17 20.77
N ILE A 331 -3.63 -14.18 20.27
CA ILE A 331 -3.22 -14.12 18.87
C ILE A 331 -2.10 -15.17 18.67
N PRO A 332 -2.29 -16.14 17.74
CA PRO A 332 -1.26 -17.14 17.46
C PRO A 332 0.04 -16.45 17.02
N ARG A 333 1.18 -16.93 17.49
CA ARG A 333 2.49 -16.49 16.97
C ARG A 333 2.53 -16.88 15.49
N GLY A 334 2.35 -15.91 14.59
CA GLY A 334 2.54 -16.11 13.17
C GLY A 334 3.99 -16.50 12.93
N GLY A 335 4.23 -17.78 12.62
CA GLY A 335 5.54 -18.27 12.18
C GLY A 335 6.71 -17.98 13.12
N ASN A 336 6.94 -18.85 14.11
CA ASN A 336 8.16 -18.86 14.95
C ASN A 336 9.46 -18.67 14.15
N GLN A 337 9.51 -19.08 12.88
CA GLN A 337 10.66 -18.91 11.98
C GLN A 337 10.94 -17.46 11.58
N GLN A 338 9.95 -16.58 11.44
CA GLN A 338 10.18 -15.18 11.05
C GLN A 338 10.64 -14.33 12.24
N PHE A 339 10.04 -14.56 13.42
CA PHE A 339 10.54 -14.01 14.67
C PHE A 339 11.97 -14.49 14.92
N GLU A 340 12.27 -15.79 14.83
CA GLU A 340 13.64 -16.32 14.95
C GLU A 340 14.62 -15.82 13.86
N LYS A 341 14.15 -15.46 12.68
CA LYS A 341 14.98 -14.87 11.62
C LYS A 341 15.28 -13.39 11.86
N LEU A 342 14.32 -12.63 12.40
CA LEU A 342 14.57 -11.29 12.94
C LEU A 342 15.57 -11.35 14.10
N LEU A 343 15.54 -12.41 14.92
CA LEU A 343 16.52 -12.67 15.98
C LEU A 343 17.94 -12.90 15.43
N LYS A 344 18.10 -13.72 14.39
CA LYS A 344 19.42 -13.98 13.75
C LYS A 344 19.97 -12.76 13.00
N GLY A 345 19.11 -11.94 12.40
CA GLY A 345 19.50 -10.72 11.69
C GLY A 345 20.12 -9.63 12.58
N CYS A 346 19.86 -9.68 13.89
CA CYS A 346 20.36 -8.69 14.85
C CYS A 346 21.69 -9.09 15.52
N GLU A 347 22.22 -10.31 15.32
CA GLU A 347 23.37 -10.90 16.04
C GLU A 347 24.70 -10.12 15.95
N GLY A 348 24.78 -9.05 15.15
CA GLY A 348 25.99 -8.22 14.99
C GLY A 348 25.91 -6.79 15.54
N ASN A 349 24.76 -6.33 16.08
CA ASN A 349 24.56 -4.92 16.49
C ASN A 349 24.25 -4.80 18.00
N ALA A 350 24.42 -3.62 18.62
CA ALA A 350 24.10 -3.38 20.03
C ALA A 350 22.64 -3.75 20.40
N GLU A 351 21.76 -3.73 19.40
CA GLU A 351 20.36 -4.16 19.42
C GLU A 351 20.18 -5.67 19.76
N ALA A 352 21.14 -6.54 19.41
CA ALA A 352 21.11 -7.97 19.78
C ALA A 352 21.19 -8.19 21.29
N GLY A 353 21.91 -7.33 22.01
CA GLY A 353 22.02 -7.40 23.46
C GLY A 353 20.70 -7.12 24.16
N LEU A 354 19.88 -6.23 23.61
CA LEU A 354 18.57 -5.89 24.16
C LEU A 354 17.49 -6.90 23.74
N MET A 355 17.54 -7.40 22.51
CA MET A 355 16.64 -8.46 22.06
C MET A 355 16.90 -9.77 22.82
N SER A 356 18.16 -10.11 23.13
CA SER A 356 18.48 -11.28 23.97
C SER A 356 18.05 -11.10 25.43
N LYS A 357 18.10 -9.88 25.97
CA LYS A 357 17.54 -9.54 27.29
C LYS A 357 16.01 -9.66 27.29
N LEU A 358 15.34 -9.15 26.26
CA LEU A 358 13.89 -9.29 26.05
C LEU A 358 13.51 -10.77 25.94
N LEU A 359 14.25 -11.56 25.18
CA LEU A 359 14.03 -13.02 25.07
C LEU A 359 14.18 -13.73 26.40
N ARG A 360 15.16 -13.34 27.22
CA ARG A 360 15.34 -13.88 28.57
C ARG A 360 14.15 -13.51 29.45
N GLU A 361 13.73 -12.25 29.46
CA GLU A 361 12.58 -11.78 30.25
C GLU A 361 11.26 -12.39 29.75
N ILE A 362 11.13 -12.68 28.45
CA ILE A 362 10.00 -13.42 27.87
C ILE A 362 10.04 -14.89 28.28
N ARG A 363 11.20 -15.56 28.24
CA ARG A 363 11.36 -16.95 28.70
C ARG A 363 11.11 -17.08 30.20
N GLU A 364 11.59 -16.13 30.99
CA GLU A 364 11.38 -16.05 32.45
C GLU A 364 9.92 -15.71 32.79
N GLY A 365 9.29 -14.80 32.02
CA GLY A 365 7.86 -14.46 32.10
C GLY A 365 6.92 -15.53 31.54
N GLN A 366 7.47 -16.57 30.89
CA GLN A 366 6.75 -17.74 30.38
C GLN A 366 6.74 -18.93 31.36
N SER A 367 7.12 -18.78 32.63
CA SER A 367 7.25 -19.92 33.55
C SER A 367 5.91 -20.51 34.02
N LEU A 368 5.28 -21.28 33.13
CA LEU A 368 4.70 -22.57 33.49
C LEU A 368 5.88 -23.58 33.50
N ASP A 369 6.26 -23.99 34.72
CA ASP A 369 7.14 -25.11 35.08
C ASP A 369 8.54 -25.14 34.42
N ALA A 370 9.43 -24.26 34.87
CA ALA A 370 10.86 -24.33 34.53
C ALA A 370 11.53 -25.44 35.34
N GLY A 371 12.06 -26.46 34.67
CA GLY A 371 12.74 -27.59 35.32
C GLY A 371 13.99 -27.19 36.12
N VAL A 372 14.49 -28.11 36.96
CA VAL A 372 15.67 -27.92 37.84
C VAL A 372 16.91 -27.39 37.10
N HIS A 373 17.11 -27.79 35.84
CA HIS A 373 18.24 -27.37 35.01
C HIS A 373 18.21 -25.87 34.64
N ASP A 374 17.02 -25.31 34.40
CA ASP A 374 16.90 -23.91 33.98
C ASP A 374 17.12 -22.96 35.16
N TRP A 375 16.64 -23.34 36.36
CA TRP A 375 16.97 -22.65 37.60
C TRP A 375 18.46 -22.67 37.91
N ASN A 376 19.13 -23.79 37.67
CA ASN A 376 20.59 -23.89 37.85
C ASN A 376 21.36 -22.93 36.96
N ASN A 377 20.93 -22.73 35.71
CA ASN A 377 21.59 -21.80 34.80
C ASN A 377 21.40 -20.34 35.23
N VAL A 378 20.21 -19.98 35.70
CA VAL A 378 19.91 -18.63 36.24
C VAL A 378 20.76 -18.36 37.48
N ILE A 379 20.82 -19.32 38.40
CA ILE A 379 21.61 -19.23 39.63
C ILE A 379 23.12 -19.16 39.29
N HIS A 380 23.60 -20.00 38.38
CA HIS A 380 24.99 -19.96 37.92
C HIS A 380 25.38 -18.62 37.30
N PHE A 381 24.50 -18.04 36.48
CA PHE A 381 24.73 -16.74 35.87
C PHE A 381 24.89 -15.63 36.90
N PHE A 382 23.97 -15.52 37.87
CA PHE A 382 24.06 -14.50 38.91
C PHE A 382 25.27 -14.69 39.83
N SER A 383 25.57 -15.94 40.21
CA SER A 383 26.74 -16.25 41.04
C SER A 383 28.06 -15.93 40.34
N LYS A 384 28.19 -16.23 39.05
CA LYS A 384 29.40 -15.91 38.25
C LYS A 384 29.60 -14.40 38.07
N LYS A 385 28.52 -13.62 38.10
CA LYS A 385 28.56 -12.14 38.02
C LYS A 385 28.70 -11.46 39.38
N GLY A 386 28.76 -12.21 40.48
CA GLY A 386 28.88 -11.68 41.84
C GLY A 386 27.58 -11.06 42.40
N LEU A 387 26.44 -11.24 41.72
CA LEU A 387 25.14 -10.69 42.11
C LEU A 387 24.42 -11.67 43.08
N MET A 388 25.01 -11.92 44.25
CA MET A 388 24.54 -12.99 45.13
C MET A 388 23.15 -12.77 45.73
N GLN A 389 22.72 -11.51 45.91
CA GLN A 389 21.36 -11.22 46.38
C GLN A 389 20.30 -11.71 45.38
N ASP A 390 20.57 -11.61 44.08
CA ASP A 390 19.65 -12.07 43.04
C ASP A 390 19.75 -13.58 42.84
N ALA A 391 20.94 -14.16 43.01
CA ALA A 391 21.13 -15.62 43.06
C ALA A 391 20.34 -16.27 44.21
N GLU A 392 20.34 -15.66 45.40
CA GLU A 392 19.54 -16.11 46.55
C GLU A 392 18.03 -16.01 46.30
N LYS A 393 17.57 -14.92 45.67
CA LYS A 393 16.16 -14.77 45.28
C LYS A 393 15.75 -15.87 44.30
N ALA A 394 16.59 -16.18 43.32
CA ALA A 394 16.35 -17.25 42.35
C ALA A 394 16.29 -18.63 43.04
N LEU A 395 17.20 -18.91 43.99
CA LEU A 395 17.20 -20.14 44.79
C LEU A 395 15.95 -20.27 45.66
N LYS A 396 15.51 -19.19 46.34
CA LYS A 396 14.26 -19.18 47.11
C LYS A 396 13.05 -19.42 46.21
N ARG A 397 13.05 -18.87 45.00
CA ARG A 397 11.95 -19.06 44.04
C ARG A 397 11.90 -20.50 43.52
N MET A 398 13.04 -21.08 43.16
CA MET A 398 13.18 -22.49 42.79
C MET A 398 12.57 -23.41 43.86
N ARG A 399 12.88 -23.17 45.15
CA ARG A 399 12.32 -23.92 46.28
C ARG A 399 10.80 -23.74 46.40
N SER A 400 10.30 -22.51 46.27
CA SER A 400 8.87 -22.21 46.40
C SER A 400 8.01 -22.88 45.33
N LEU A 401 8.62 -23.26 44.21
CA LEU A 401 7.97 -23.95 43.10
C LEU A 401 8.09 -25.49 43.22
N GLY A 402 8.67 -26.01 44.31
CA GLY A 402 8.78 -27.44 44.56
C GLY A 402 9.98 -28.12 43.88
N HIS A 403 10.88 -27.36 43.25
CA HIS A 403 12.11 -27.91 42.69
C HIS A 403 13.20 -28.05 43.76
N SER A 404 13.73 -29.26 43.93
CA SER A 404 14.85 -29.50 44.85
C SER A 404 16.17 -29.01 44.23
N PRO A 405 16.95 -28.18 44.94
CA PRO A 405 18.32 -27.86 44.56
C PRO A 405 19.17 -29.13 44.38
N ASN A 406 20.09 -29.11 43.43
CA ASN A 406 21.02 -30.21 43.18
C ASN A 406 22.48 -29.76 43.39
N ALA A 407 23.44 -30.67 43.21
CA ALA A 407 24.86 -30.39 43.43
C ALA A 407 25.37 -29.17 42.62
N GLN A 408 24.90 -29.00 41.39
CA GLN A 408 25.29 -27.87 40.52
C GLN A 408 24.75 -26.53 41.03
N THR A 409 23.55 -26.51 41.63
CA THR A 409 22.99 -25.33 42.30
C THR A 409 23.92 -24.86 43.41
N PHE A 410 24.32 -25.79 44.29
CA PHE A 410 25.20 -25.50 45.43
C PHE A 410 26.61 -25.11 44.98
N HIS A 411 27.18 -25.81 43.99
CA HIS A 411 28.48 -25.45 43.41
C HIS A 411 28.49 -24.01 42.90
N SER A 412 27.46 -23.62 42.15
CA SER A 412 27.35 -22.26 41.63
C SER A 412 27.24 -21.22 42.75
N MET A 413 26.46 -21.48 43.80
CA MET A 413 26.32 -20.57 44.94
C MET A 413 27.62 -20.44 45.74
N VAL A 414 28.29 -21.56 46.05
CA VAL A 414 29.55 -21.58 46.81
C VAL A 414 30.65 -20.86 46.04
N THR A 415 30.81 -21.14 44.74
CA THR A 415 31.82 -20.47 43.91
C THR A 415 31.55 -18.97 43.80
N GLY A 416 30.29 -18.55 43.77
CA GLY A 416 29.90 -17.13 43.83
C GLY A 416 30.30 -16.44 45.13
N TYR A 417 30.01 -17.05 46.29
CA TYR A 417 30.45 -16.51 47.59
C TYR A 417 31.97 -16.56 47.79
N ALA A 418 32.63 -17.60 47.27
CA ALA A 418 34.08 -17.73 47.28
C ALA A 418 34.78 -16.57 46.56
N ALA A 419 34.20 -16.11 45.45
CA ALA A 419 34.73 -15.02 44.65
C ALA A 419 34.59 -13.65 45.33
N ILE A 420 33.53 -13.44 46.13
CA ILE A 420 33.30 -12.19 46.87
C ILE A 420 34.23 -12.08 48.10
N GLY A 421 34.52 -13.21 48.75
CA GLY A 421 35.31 -13.25 49.98
C GLY A 421 34.52 -12.79 51.22
N SER A 422 34.93 -13.25 52.40
CA SER A 422 34.30 -12.91 53.69
C SER A 422 32.83 -13.34 53.88
N LYS A 423 32.37 -14.36 53.14
CA LYS A 423 31.00 -14.90 53.18
C LYS A 423 30.95 -16.36 53.65
N TYR A 424 31.65 -16.65 54.73
CA TYR A 424 31.82 -18.01 55.26
C TYR A 424 30.57 -18.53 55.96
N THR A 425 29.79 -17.65 56.59
CA THR A 425 28.53 -18.00 57.25
C THR A 425 27.50 -18.55 56.27
N GLU A 426 27.35 -17.90 55.12
CA GLU A 426 26.42 -18.29 54.07
C GLU A 426 26.86 -19.60 53.41
N VAL A 427 28.17 -19.80 53.23
CA VAL A 427 28.72 -21.07 52.75
C VAL A 427 28.51 -22.20 53.78
N THR A 428 28.64 -21.94 55.09
CA THR A 428 28.34 -22.95 56.14
C THR A 428 26.87 -23.36 56.15
N GLU A 429 25.95 -22.41 55.98
CA GLU A 429 24.52 -22.68 55.91
C GLU A 429 24.19 -23.52 54.68
N LEU A 430 24.70 -23.14 53.50
CA LEU A 430 24.53 -23.90 52.27
C LEU A 430 25.12 -25.31 52.36
N TRP A 431 26.27 -25.47 53.02
CA TRP A 431 26.90 -26.77 53.25
C TRP A 431 26.08 -27.66 54.19
N GLY A 432 25.51 -27.09 55.25
CA GLY A 432 24.61 -27.79 56.17
C GLY A 432 23.33 -28.26 55.47
N GLU A 433 22.73 -27.38 54.65
CA GLU A 433 21.55 -27.70 53.85
C GLU A 433 21.84 -28.82 52.84
N MET A 434 22.97 -28.72 52.15
CA MET A 434 23.37 -29.72 51.16
C MET A 434 23.59 -31.11 51.81
N LYS A 435 24.18 -31.18 53.01
CA LYS A 435 24.32 -32.42 53.77
C LYS A 435 22.97 -33.00 54.19
N SER A 436 22.02 -32.15 54.58
CA SER A 436 20.66 -32.57 54.93
C SER A 436 19.94 -33.19 53.73
N ILE A 437 20.03 -32.55 52.56
CA ILE A 437 19.42 -33.07 51.31
C ILE A 437 20.12 -34.34 50.83
N ALA A 438 21.45 -34.42 50.93
CA ALA A 438 22.22 -35.61 50.59
C ALA A 438 21.83 -36.82 51.46
N ALA A 439 21.63 -36.60 52.77
CA ALA A 439 21.17 -37.63 53.70
C ALA A 439 19.73 -38.09 53.43
N ALA A 440 18.85 -37.18 52.98
CA ALA A 440 17.45 -37.50 52.71
C ALA A 440 17.22 -38.22 51.37
N THR A 441 18.06 -37.95 50.35
CA THR A 441 17.75 -38.32 48.96
C THR A 441 18.70 -39.38 48.38
N SER A 442 19.80 -39.73 49.06
CA SER A 442 20.84 -40.70 48.63
C SER A 442 21.43 -40.48 47.22
N SER A 443 21.11 -39.35 46.58
CA SER A 443 21.34 -39.06 45.16
C SER A 443 22.39 -37.97 44.94
N MET A 444 22.72 -37.18 45.97
CA MET A 444 23.62 -36.04 45.83
C MET A 444 25.06 -36.49 46.08
N ARG A 445 25.86 -36.55 45.01
CA ARG A 445 27.30 -36.83 45.08
C ARG A 445 28.07 -35.50 45.15
N PHE A 446 29.01 -35.40 46.07
CA PHE A 446 29.90 -34.25 46.15
C PHE A 446 31.05 -34.44 45.16
N ASP A 447 31.19 -33.52 44.22
CA ASP A 447 32.38 -33.48 43.37
C ASP A 447 33.55 -32.83 44.13
N GLN A 448 34.78 -33.14 43.67
CA GLN A 448 36.00 -32.66 44.31
C GLN A 448 36.14 -31.13 44.19
N GLU A 449 35.64 -30.55 43.10
CA GLU A 449 35.71 -29.09 42.87
C GLU A 449 34.82 -28.30 43.85
N LEU A 450 33.64 -28.81 44.19
CA LEU A 450 32.77 -28.23 45.22
C LEU A 450 33.43 -28.31 46.60
N LEU A 451 34.05 -29.44 46.93
CA LEU A 451 34.78 -29.61 48.18
C LEU A 451 35.95 -28.63 48.28
N ASP A 452 36.73 -28.51 47.20
CA ASP A 452 37.85 -27.57 47.12
C ASP A 452 37.37 -26.11 47.21
N ALA A 453 36.24 -25.76 46.57
CA ALA A 453 35.66 -24.42 46.67
C ALA A 453 35.18 -24.10 48.09
N VAL A 454 34.51 -25.04 48.75
CA VAL A 454 34.09 -24.91 50.16
C VAL A 454 35.31 -24.74 51.07
N LEU A 455 36.33 -25.61 50.94
CA LEU A 455 37.58 -25.51 51.71
C LEU A 455 38.31 -24.19 51.46
N TYR A 456 38.37 -23.75 50.20
CA TYR A 456 38.98 -22.48 49.83
C TYR A 456 38.29 -21.29 50.50
N THR A 457 36.96 -21.30 50.59
CA THR A 457 36.22 -20.24 51.32
C THR A 457 36.52 -20.21 52.82
N PHE A 458 36.73 -21.38 53.43
CA PHE A 458 37.08 -21.48 54.86
C PHE A 458 38.52 -21.01 55.12
N VAL A 459 39.47 -21.44 54.30
CA VAL A 459 40.88 -21.04 54.42
C VAL A 459 41.06 -19.54 54.21
N ARG A 460 40.31 -18.93 53.27
CA ARG A 460 40.36 -17.48 53.00
C ARG A 460 39.55 -16.66 54.00
N GLY A 461 38.59 -17.27 54.70
CA GLY A 461 37.71 -16.65 55.68
C GLY A 461 38.32 -16.45 57.07
N GLY A 462 39.49 -17.03 57.35
CA GLY A 462 40.23 -16.82 58.59
C GLY A 462 39.53 -17.38 59.82
N VAL A 463 39.45 -18.71 59.92
CA VAL A 463 39.30 -19.42 61.20
C VAL A 463 40.44 -20.41 61.36
#